data_AF-A0A1S3HFK6-F1
#
_entry.id   AF-A0A1S3HFK6-F1
#
_cell.length_a   1.000
_cell.length_b   1.000
_cell.length_c   1.000
_cell.angle_alpha   90.00
_cell.angle_beta   90.00
_cell.angle_gamma   90.00
#
_symmetry.space_group_name_H-M   'P 1'
#
loop_
_entity.id
_entity.type
_entity.pdbx_description
1 polymer ?
#
loop_
_entity_poly.entity_id
_entity_poly.type
_entity_poly.pdbx_seq_one_letter_code
_entity_poly.pdbx_strand_id
1 'polypeptide(L)'
;MKIFTTEVSKTATQATAHSGIADLLPGAQIDDYLFEPCGYSMNGILPDARYITIHITPEPECSYVSFETNVPQADYHDLIMHVLNCFKPRKFLLTVFANKASKAAGVHKDMQCEKWDEFAGFSRVDNQLCMFKNYALTYAHFARDPF
;
A
#
# COMPACT_ATOMS: atom_id res chain seq x y z
N MET A 1 4.55 5.71 -13.03
CA MET A 1 5.53 6.54 -12.30
C MET A 1 5.68 7.94 -12.85
N LYS A 2 5.64 8.19 -14.17
CA LYS A 2 5.72 9.55 -14.73
C LYS A 2 4.73 10.57 -14.15
N ILE A 3 3.57 10.13 -13.66
CA ILE A 3 2.59 11.01 -13.01
C ILE A 3 3.14 11.75 -11.77
N PHE A 4 4.20 11.24 -11.15
CA PHE A 4 4.86 11.82 -9.98
C PHE A 4 6.09 12.66 -10.36
N THR A 5 6.07 13.27 -11.55
CA THR A 5 7.09 14.21 -12.02
C THR A 5 6.44 15.55 -12.36
N THR A 6 7.20 16.64 -12.29
CA THR A 6 6.73 17.99 -12.67
C THR A 6 6.53 18.16 -14.18
N GLU A 7 7.04 17.21 -14.97
CA GLU A 7 6.78 17.10 -16.42
C GLU A 7 5.29 16.81 -16.68
N VAL A 8 4.72 15.83 -15.97
CA VAL A 8 3.34 15.36 -16.19
C VAL A 8 2.33 16.05 -15.27
N SER A 9 2.64 16.19 -13.98
CA SER A 9 1.74 16.80 -13.00
C SER A 9 2.21 18.21 -12.65
N LYS A 10 1.30 19.17 -12.71
CA LYS A 10 1.57 20.58 -12.35
C LYS A 10 1.41 20.86 -10.88
N THR A 11 0.62 20.06 -10.17
CA THR A 11 0.40 20.18 -8.72
C THR A 11 0.38 18.81 -8.07
N ALA A 12 0.65 18.77 -6.77
CA ALA A 12 0.52 17.56 -5.95
C ALA A 12 -0.92 17.02 -5.99
N THR A 13 -1.91 17.88 -5.79
CA THR A 13 -3.34 17.52 -5.90
C THR A 13 -3.71 16.87 -7.24
N GLN A 14 -3.12 17.32 -8.36
CA GLN A 14 -3.33 16.67 -9.66
C GLN A 14 -2.74 15.26 -9.70
N ALA A 15 -1.52 15.08 -9.17
CA ALA A 15 -0.91 13.77 -9.06
C ALA A 15 -1.75 12.83 -8.16
N THR A 16 -2.25 13.33 -7.03
CA THR A 16 -3.13 12.61 -6.09
C THR A 16 -4.41 12.13 -6.77
N ALA A 17 -5.11 13.01 -7.48
CA ALA A 17 -6.36 12.68 -8.15
C ALA A 17 -6.15 11.72 -9.33
N HIS A 18 -5.22 12.02 -10.23
CA HIS A 18 -5.04 11.24 -11.46
C HIS A 18 -4.35 9.89 -11.24
N SER A 19 -3.68 9.68 -10.11
CA SER A 19 -3.07 8.39 -9.76
C SER A 19 -4.04 7.43 -9.06
N GLY A 20 -5.22 7.93 -8.65
CA GLY A 20 -6.18 7.18 -7.84
C GLY A 20 -5.88 7.18 -6.33
N ILE A 21 -4.84 7.91 -5.87
CA ILE A 21 -4.51 7.99 -4.43
C ILE A 21 -5.69 8.59 -3.64
N ALA A 22 -6.40 9.56 -4.21
CA ALA A 22 -7.55 10.19 -3.59
C ALA A 22 -8.67 9.19 -3.19
N ASP A 23 -8.74 8.04 -3.88
CA ASP A 23 -9.81 7.06 -3.72
C ASP A 23 -9.39 5.87 -2.84
N LEU A 24 -8.14 5.80 -2.38
CA LEU A 24 -7.63 4.69 -1.56
C LEU A 24 -8.35 4.58 -0.20
N LEU A 25 -8.60 5.70 0.45
CA LEU A 25 -9.35 5.79 1.70
C LEU A 25 -10.29 7.00 1.64
N PRO A 26 -11.53 6.81 1.15
CA PRO A 26 -12.49 7.90 1.02
C PRO A 26 -12.73 8.63 2.36
N GLY A 27 -12.74 9.96 2.30
CA GLY A 27 -12.92 10.81 3.48
C GLY A 27 -11.63 11.12 4.25
N ALA A 28 -10.47 10.63 3.80
CA ALA A 28 -9.19 11.10 4.31
C ALA A 28 -8.96 12.57 3.89
N GLN A 29 -8.59 13.42 4.85
CA GLN A 29 -8.08 14.75 4.57
C GLN A 29 -6.61 14.62 4.17
N ILE A 30 -6.31 14.87 2.89
CA ILE A 30 -4.98 14.69 2.30
C ILE A 30 -4.19 15.99 2.34
N ASP A 31 -2.93 15.89 2.78
CA ASP A 31 -1.87 16.87 2.60
C ASP A 31 -0.78 16.24 1.72
N ASP A 32 -0.63 16.77 0.50
CA ASP A 32 0.21 16.21 -0.56
C ASP A 32 1.32 17.17 -1.01
N TYR A 33 2.42 16.59 -1.48
CA TYR A 33 3.56 17.34 -1.99
C TYR A 33 4.20 16.64 -3.18
N LEU A 34 4.47 17.41 -4.25
CA LEU A 34 5.14 16.97 -5.47
C LEU A 34 6.53 17.62 -5.51
N PHE A 35 7.57 16.79 -5.48
CA PHE A 35 8.96 17.23 -5.46
C PHE A 35 9.46 17.53 -6.89
N GLU A 36 10.51 18.35 -6.97
CA GLU A 36 11.16 18.72 -8.23
C GLU A 36 12.53 18.02 -8.36
N PRO A 37 12.87 17.44 -9.54
CA PRO A 37 12.02 17.31 -10.73
C PRO A 37 10.96 16.21 -10.62
N CYS A 38 11.10 15.32 -9.64
CA CYS A 38 10.19 14.22 -9.40
C CYS A 38 10.21 13.76 -7.95
N GLY A 39 9.21 12.97 -7.60
CA GLY A 39 8.98 12.47 -6.24
C GLY A 39 7.64 12.95 -5.72
N TYR A 40 7.02 12.17 -4.85
CA TYR A 40 5.74 12.53 -4.26
C TYR A 40 5.65 12.02 -2.83
N SER A 41 5.00 12.78 -1.96
CA SER A 41 4.65 12.33 -0.62
C SER A 41 3.28 12.86 -0.22
N MET A 42 2.55 12.09 0.58
CA MET A 42 1.32 12.57 1.19
C MET A 42 1.10 11.94 2.55
N ASN A 43 0.38 12.68 3.38
CA ASN A 43 -0.29 12.16 4.56
C ASN A 43 -1.80 12.36 4.40
N GLY A 44 -2.58 11.44 4.94
CA GLY A 44 -4.03 11.57 5.03
C GLY A 44 -4.50 11.21 6.43
N ILE A 45 -5.43 11.99 6.98
CA ILE A 45 -6.06 11.71 8.28
C ILE A 45 -7.56 11.53 8.09
N LEU A 46 -8.11 10.44 8.63
CA LEU A 46 -9.56 10.20 8.68
C LEU A 46 -10.17 10.84 9.94
N PRO A 47 -11.50 11.10 9.95
CA PRO A 47 -12.18 11.75 11.08
C PRO A 47 -11.98 11.08 12.45
N ASP A 48 -11.71 9.78 12.50
CA ASP A 48 -11.47 9.01 13.72
C ASP A 48 -9.98 8.73 13.99
N ALA A 49 -9.12 9.67 13.59
CA ALA A 49 -7.68 9.69 13.86
C ALA A 49 -6.89 8.48 13.29
N ARG A 50 -7.46 7.81 12.28
CA ARG A 50 -6.73 6.85 11.46
C ARG A 50 -5.97 7.59 10.36
N TYR A 51 -4.86 7.02 9.89
CA TYR A 51 -3.99 7.67 8.92
C TYR A 51 -3.70 6.81 7.71
N ILE A 52 -3.23 7.48 6.67
CA ILE A 52 -2.55 6.92 5.50
C ILE A 52 -1.33 7.78 5.21
N THR A 53 -0.25 7.15 4.78
CA THR A 53 0.91 7.86 4.26
C THR A 53 1.50 7.11 3.07
N ILE A 54 1.95 7.86 2.07
CA ILE A 54 2.53 7.32 0.84
C ILE A 54 3.75 8.14 0.48
N HIS A 55 4.86 7.46 0.19
CA HIS A 55 6.08 8.07 -0.34
C HIS A 55 6.50 7.38 -1.64
N ILE A 56 6.90 8.17 -2.63
CA ILE A 56 7.17 7.71 -3.99
C ILE A 56 8.51 8.25 -4.48
N THR A 57 9.38 7.32 -4.86
CA THR A 57 10.63 7.54 -5.62
C THR A 57 10.40 6.99 -7.04
N PRO A 58 10.12 7.85 -8.04
CA PRO A 58 9.66 7.41 -9.37
C PRO A 58 10.77 7.05 -10.35
N GLU A 59 12.04 7.28 -10.02
CA GLU A 59 13.20 7.04 -10.88
C GLU A 59 13.26 5.58 -11.37
N PRO A 60 13.35 5.31 -12.68
CA PRO A 60 13.25 3.95 -13.22
C PRO A 60 14.28 2.96 -12.67
N GLU A 61 15.48 3.43 -12.35
CA GLU A 61 16.61 2.61 -11.92
C GLU A 61 16.44 2.09 -10.48
N CYS A 62 15.63 2.79 -9.67
CA CYS A 62 15.46 2.51 -8.26
C CYS A 62 14.03 2.76 -7.75
N SER A 63 13.04 2.61 -8.63
CA SER A 63 11.66 3.02 -8.32
C SER A 63 11.11 2.31 -7.08
N TYR A 64 10.51 3.09 -6.18
CA TYR A 64 9.96 2.59 -4.93
C TYR A 64 8.70 3.36 -4.52
N VAL A 65 7.75 2.64 -3.93
CA VAL A 65 6.54 3.21 -3.32
C VAL A 65 6.36 2.55 -1.97
N SER A 66 6.18 3.33 -0.92
CA SER A 66 5.61 2.86 0.35
C SER A 66 4.17 3.31 0.47
N PHE A 67 3.34 2.44 1.05
CA PHE A 67 1.97 2.73 1.48
C PHE A 67 1.83 2.20 2.89
N GLU A 68 1.33 3.01 3.81
CA GLU A 68 1.10 2.62 5.20
C GLU A 68 -0.21 3.19 5.70
N THR A 69 -0.95 2.40 6.48
CA THR A 69 -2.17 2.84 7.16
C THR A 69 -2.40 2.03 8.43
N ASN A 70 -3.05 2.66 9.42
CA ASN A 70 -3.55 1.95 10.61
C ASN A 70 -5.05 1.65 10.53
N VAL A 71 -5.70 1.81 9.37
CA VAL A 71 -7.14 1.54 9.22
C VAL A 71 -7.40 0.05 9.43
N PRO A 72 -8.15 -0.35 10.47
CA PRO A 72 -8.40 -1.76 10.74
C PRO A 72 -9.47 -2.29 9.79
N GLN A 73 -9.13 -3.36 9.06
CA GLN A 73 -10.07 -4.08 8.20
C GLN A 73 -10.15 -5.54 8.63
N ALA A 74 -11.32 -6.16 8.45
CA ALA A 74 -11.45 -7.61 8.60
C ALA A 74 -10.80 -8.34 7.41
N ASP A 75 -10.78 -7.70 6.25
CA ASP A 75 -10.13 -8.15 5.03
C ASP A 75 -9.48 -6.95 4.33
N TYR A 76 -8.21 -7.09 3.95
CA TYR A 76 -7.45 -6.06 3.23
C TYR A 76 -7.44 -6.26 1.72
N HIS A 77 -8.07 -7.31 1.19
CA HIS A 77 -8.04 -7.68 -0.23
C HIS A 77 -8.31 -6.49 -1.16
N ASP A 78 -9.45 -5.82 -0.99
CA ASP A 78 -9.85 -4.71 -1.86
C ASP A 78 -8.90 -3.51 -1.75
N LEU A 79 -8.43 -3.19 -0.54
CA LEU A 79 -7.48 -2.10 -0.33
C LEU A 79 -6.15 -2.39 -1.03
N ILE A 80 -5.63 -3.62 -0.88
CA ILE A 80 -4.38 -4.02 -1.52
C ILE A 80 -4.56 -4.00 -3.04
N MET A 81 -5.67 -4.53 -3.57
CA MET A 81 -5.99 -4.46 -5.00
C MET A 81 -5.99 -3.03 -5.52
N HIS A 82 -6.57 -2.09 -4.76
CA HIS A 82 -6.63 -0.69 -5.15
C HIS A 82 -5.22 -0.06 -5.19
N VAL A 83 -4.41 -0.29 -4.15
CA VAL A 83 -3.00 0.15 -4.10
C VAL A 83 -2.20 -0.42 -5.28
N LEU A 84 -2.36 -1.71 -5.58
CA LEU A 84 -1.68 -2.36 -6.71
C LEU A 84 -2.12 -1.78 -8.06
N ASN A 85 -3.38 -1.39 -8.21
CA ASN A 85 -3.89 -0.76 -9.43
C ASN A 85 -3.34 0.66 -9.62
N CYS A 86 -3.14 1.42 -8.55
CA CYS A 86 -2.51 2.75 -8.58
C CYS A 86 -1.05 2.67 -9.05
N PHE A 87 -0.27 1.77 -8.45
CA PHE A 87 1.20 1.79 -8.59
C PHE A 87 1.76 0.75 -9.55
N LYS A 88 1.02 -0.32 -9.84
CA LYS A 88 1.39 -1.39 -10.78
C LYS A 88 2.83 -1.92 -10.59
N PRO A 89 3.22 -2.32 -9.36
CA PRO A 89 4.58 -2.77 -9.10
C PRO A 89 4.87 -4.11 -9.80
N ARG A 90 6.15 -4.42 -9.99
CA ARG A 90 6.60 -5.75 -10.45
C ARG A 90 6.66 -6.78 -9.30
N LYS A 91 6.98 -6.30 -8.10
CA LYS A 91 7.04 -7.06 -6.85
C LYS A 91 6.71 -6.15 -5.69
N PHE A 92 6.18 -6.69 -4.61
CA PHE A 92 5.89 -5.92 -3.40
C PHE A 92 6.01 -6.79 -2.15
N LEU A 93 6.20 -6.11 -1.03
CA LEU A 93 6.17 -6.69 0.31
C LEU A 93 4.92 -6.16 1.02
N LEU A 94 4.26 -7.04 1.76
CA LEU A 94 3.10 -6.72 2.56
C LEU A 94 3.38 -7.13 4.01
N THR A 95 3.18 -6.19 4.93
CA THR A 95 3.26 -6.42 6.36
C THR A 95 1.95 -6.03 7.03
N VAL A 96 1.42 -6.90 7.88
CA VAL A 96 0.21 -6.64 8.65
C VAL A 96 0.52 -6.89 10.12
N PHE A 97 0.33 -5.86 10.95
CA PHE A 97 0.37 -5.98 12.40
C PHE A 97 -1.06 -5.93 12.96
N ALA A 98 -1.43 -6.92 13.77
CA ALA A 98 -2.69 -6.88 14.50
C ALA A 98 -2.55 -7.50 15.90
N ASN A 99 -3.23 -6.90 16.87
CA ASN A 99 -3.45 -7.52 18.18
C ASN A 99 -4.80 -8.27 18.18
N LYS A 100 -5.06 -9.04 19.23
CA LYS A 100 -6.29 -9.85 19.37
C LYS A 100 -7.59 -9.03 19.43
N ALA A 101 -7.51 -7.74 19.75
CA ALA A 101 -8.67 -6.86 19.83
C ALA A 101 -8.96 -6.15 18.48
N SER A 102 -8.03 -6.19 17.53
CA SER A 102 -8.19 -5.56 16.22
C SER A 102 -9.16 -6.35 15.35
N LYS A 103 -9.93 -5.64 14.51
CA LYS A 103 -10.73 -6.24 13.43
C LYS A 103 -9.86 -7.06 12.47
N ALA A 104 -8.57 -6.71 12.35
CA ALA A 104 -7.60 -7.39 11.51
C ALA A 104 -7.01 -8.68 12.13
N ALA A 105 -7.42 -9.09 13.34
CA ALA A 105 -6.82 -10.26 14.00
C ALA A 105 -6.96 -11.56 13.18
N GLY A 106 -8.03 -11.69 12.38
CA GLY A 106 -8.27 -12.83 11.49
C GLY A 106 -7.34 -12.90 10.27
N VAL A 107 -6.82 -11.75 9.83
CA VAL A 107 -6.04 -11.60 8.59
C VAL A 107 -4.80 -12.49 8.59
N HIS A 108 -4.17 -12.70 9.75
CA HIS A 108 -3.00 -13.56 9.88
C HIS A 108 -3.26 -15.01 9.44
N LYS A 109 -4.47 -15.52 9.69
CA LYS A 109 -4.87 -16.87 9.25
C LYS A 109 -5.25 -16.86 7.78
N ASP A 110 -6.00 -15.86 7.35
CA ASP A 110 -6.42 -15.71 5.95
C ASP A 110 -5.21 -15.66 5.01
N MET A 111 -4.21 -14.87 5.36
CA MET A 111 -2.97 -14.73 4.60
C MET A 111 -2.05 -15.96 4.70
N GLN A 112 -2.39 -17.01 5.44
CA GLN A 112 -1.66 -18.29 5.38
C GLN A 112 -2.30 -19.30 4.43
N CYS A 113 -3.53 -19.06 4.01
CA CYS A 113 -4.23 -19.97 3.10
C CYS A 113 -3.64 -19.94 1.68
N GLU A 114 -3.80 -21.05 0.96
CA GLU A 114 -3.38 -21.22 -0.45
C GLU A 114 -4.07 -20.23 -1.40
N LYS A 115 -5.23 -19.68 -1.01
CA LYS A 115 -5.93 -18.61 -1.75
C LYS A 115 -5.08 -17.36 -1.98
N TRP A 116 -3.99 -17.19 -1.22
CA TRP A 116 -3.05 -16.08 -1.35
C TRP A 116 -1.74 -16.49 -2.05
N ASP A 117 -1.60 -17.73 -2.53
CA ASP A 117 -0.42 -18.14 -3.30
C ASP A 117 -0.39 -17.45 -4.67
N GLU A 118 -1.56 -17.26 -5.27
CA GLU A 118 -1.75 -16.40 -6.43
C GLU A 118 -2.70 -15.26 -6.06
N PHE A 119 -2.24 -14.02 -6.22
CA PHE A 119 -3.03 -12.84 -5.90
C PHE A 119 -2.74 -11.73 -6.89
N ALA A 120 -3.78 -11.20 -7.53
CA ALA A 120 -3.69 -10.08 -8.48
C ALA A 120 -2.69 -10.28 -9.64
N GLY A 121 -2.48 -11.54 -10.07
CA GLY A 121 -1.48 -11.89 -11.08
C GLY A 121 -0.03 -11.89 -10.57
N PHE A 122 0.16 -11.92 -9.24
CA PHE A 122 1.45 -12.15 -8.60
C PHE A 122 1.47 -13.53 -7.96
N SER A 123 2.64 -14.16 -7.96
CA SER A 123 2.94 -15.37 -7.21
C SER A 123 3.54 -14.97 -5.87
N ARG A 124 3.08 -15.62 -4.79
CA ARG A 124 3.65 -15.45 -3.46
C ARG A 124 4.96 -16.23 -3.36
N VAL A 125 6.04 -15.49 -3.14
CA VAL A 125 7.40 -16.04 -3.03
C VAL A 125 7.69 -16.49 -1.61
N ASP A 126 7.31 -15.67 -0.62
CA ASP A 126 7.53 -15.94 0.80
C ASP A 126 6.31 -15.53 1.62
N ASN A 127 6.10 -16.24 2.73
CA ASN A 127 5.10 -15.90 3.75
C ASN A 127 5.62 -16.29 5.14
N GLN A 128 5.53 -15.39 6.11
CA GLN A 128 5.98 -15.63 7.48
C GLN A 128 5.01 -15.03 8.49
N LEU A 129 4.61 -15.82 9.48
CA LEU A 129 3.89 -15.37 10.66
C LEU A 129 4.86 -15.29 11.85
N CYS A 130 4.98 -14.10 12.44
CA CYS A 130 5.72 -13.89 13.68
C CYS A 130 4.76 -13.52 14.82
N MET A 131 4.91 -14.16 15.96
CA MET A 131 4.10 -13.90 17.16
C MET A 131 4.94 -13.11 18.18
N PHE A 132 4.51 -11.89 18.47
CA PHE A 132 5.04 -11.09 19.57
C PHE A 132 4.13 -11.18 20.80
N LYS A 133 4.54 -10.54 21.91
CA LYS A 133 3.78 -10.56 23.17
C LYS A 133 2.34 -10.08 23.01
N ASN A 134 2.13 -8.98 22.29
CA ASN A 134 0.83 -8.30 22.17
C ASN A 134 0.28 -8.28 20.73
N TYR A 135 1.09 -8.63 19.74
CA TYR A 135 0.78 -8.49 18.33
C TYR A 135 1.24 -9.73 17.58
N ALA A 136 0.57 -10.02 16.48
CA ALA A 136 1.11 -10.87 15.43
C ALA A 136 1.50 -9.99 14.24
N LEU A 137 2.51 -10.45 13.50
CA LEU A 137 2.96 -9.87 12.24
C LEU A 137 2.87 -10.94 11.16
N THR A 138 2.14 -10.67 10.09
CA THR A 138 2.28 -11.42 8.84
C THR A 138 3.12 -10.62 7.87
N TYR A 139 4.16 -11.24 7.34
CA TYR A 139 4.96 -10.77 6.22
C TYR A 139 4.66 -11.65 5.01
N ALA A 140 4.45 -11.03 3.84
CA ALA A 140 4.34 -11.73 2.57
C ALA A 140 5.08 -10.99 1.46
N HIS A 141 5.76 -11.75 0.60
CA HIS A 141 6.47 -11.24 -0.56
C HIS A 141 5.82 -11.78 -1.83
N PHE A 142 5.49 -10.89 -2.75
CA PHE A 142 4.85 -11.21 -4.01
C PHE A 142 5.68 -10.70 -5.18
N ALA A 143 5.78 -11.49 -6.24
CA ALA A 143 6.44 -11.11 -7.48
C ALA A 143 5.61 -11.60 -8.67
N ARG A 144 5.61 -10.83 -9.76
CA ARG A 144 5.17 -11.34 -11.05
C ARG A 144 6.27 -12.21 -11.64
N ASP A 145 5.90 -13.33 -12.25
CA ASP A 145 6.85 -14.14 -13.00
C ASP A 145 7.61 -13.26 -14.00
N PRO A 146 8.92 -13.49 -14.18
CA PRO A 146 9.67 -12.80 -15.20
C PRO A 146 9.11 -13.23 -16.57
N PHE A 147 8.44 -12.31 -17.26
CA PHE A 147 8.43 -12.33 -18.71
C PHE A 147 9.81 -11.87 -19.23
#